data_AF-A0A3C2B6Y8-F1
#
_entry.id   AF-A0A3C2B6Y8-F1
#
_cell.length_a   1.000
_cell.length_b   1.000
_cell.length_c   1.000
_cell.angle_alpha   90.00
_cell.angle_beta   90.00
_cell.angle_gamma   90.00
#
_symmetry.space_group_name_H-M   'P 1'
#
loop_
_entity.id
_entity.type
_entity.pdbx_description
1 polymer ?
#
loop_
_entity_poly.entity_id
_entity_poly.type
_entity_poly.pdbx_seq_one_letter_code
_entity_poly.pdbx_strand_id
1 'polypeptide(L)'
;MKPSARAAAVVLAAASVVGASACRPTTYDESVATTGVAAPTTTLPSGTAAELLPLMLEEVAVLSQRVINSDGDGAAADRIEQLWAAIVDEVAAERPELLADFEFVVSRCRLAADRNRPADADRAFKNLTVLVEAYLS
;
A
#
# COMPACT_ATOMS: atom_id res chain seq x y z
N MET A 1 41.19 18.73 -24.05
CA MET A 1 41.60 20.15 -23.98
C MET A 1 40.57 20.88 -23.14
N LYS A 2 41.04 21.59 -22.12
CA LYS A 2 40.28 22.29 -21.09
C LYS A 2 40.57 23.78 -21.27
N PRO A 3 39.60 24.68 -21.12
CA PRO A 3 39.92 26.01 -20.66
C PRO A 3 39.46 26.17 -19.21
N SER A 4 40.36 26.78 -18.46
CA SER A 4 40.35 27.03 -17.03
C SER A 4 40.79 28.48 -16.84
N ALA A 5 40.10 29.25 -16.00
CA ALA A 5 40.53 30.46 -15.26
C ALA A 5 39.29 31.29 -14.89
N ARG A 6 39.17 32.05 -13.81
CA ARG A 6 39.95 32.38 -12.58
C ARG A 6 38.94 33.15 -11.70
N ALA A 7 38.66 32.74 -10.48
CA ALA A 7 39.14 33.34 -9.22
C ALA A 7 39.00 34.87 -9.10
N ALA A 8 38.12 35.32 -8.20
CA ALA A 8 38.27 36.55 -7.42
C ALA A 8 37.67 36.32 -6.02
N ALA A 9 38.51 36.47 -5.00
CA ALA A 9 38.24 36.27 -3.59
C ALA A 9 38.32 37.61 -2.87
N VAL A 10 37.45 37.90 -1.89
CA VAL A 10 37.65 38.92 -0.84
C VAL A 10 36.87 38.55 0.43
N VAL A 11 37.64 38.19 1.48
CA VAL A 11 37.63 38.62 2.90
C VAL A 11 36.30 38.55 3.69
N LEU A 12 36.12 37.60 4.62
CA LEU A 12 36.54 37.55 6.05
C LEU A 12 35.78 38.51 6.99
N ALA A 13 34.91 37.97 7.86
CA ALA A 13 34.71 38.47 9.23
C ALA A 13 33.98 37.40 10.07
N ALA A 14 34.61 36.99 11.17
CA ALA A 14 34.08 36.10 12.18
C ALA A 14 33.16 36.85 13.15
N ALA A 15 32.10 36.19 13.63
CA ALA A 15 31.49 36.49 14.93
C ALA A 15 30.64 35.29 15.38
N SER A 16 31.17 34.51 16.30
CA SER A 16 30.43 33.52 17.09
C SER A 16 29.64 34.21 18.20
N VAL A 17 28.33 34.02 18.24
CA VAL A 17 27.49 34.32 19.42
C VAL A 17 26.58 33.12 19.69
N VAL A 18 26.75 32.54 20.88
CA VAL A 18 25.86 31.58 21.53
C VAL A 18 24.60 32.33 21.96
N GLY A 19 23.42 31.75 21.72
CA GLY A 19 22.14 32.35 22.16
C GLY A 19 20.95 31.39 22.10
N ALA A 20 20.75 30.68 23.21
CA ALA A 20 19.51 30.14 23.78
C ALA A 20 18.38 29.63 22.85
N SER A 21 18.09 28.33 22.96
CA SER A 21 16.76 27.76 22.73
C SER A 21 15.72 28.49 23.57
N ALA A 22 14.93 29.34 22.93
CA ALA A 22 13.67 29.80 23.48
C ALA A 22 12.56 28.99 22.81
N CYS A 23 12.05 27.97 23.51
CA CYS A 23 10.71 27.45 23.24
C CYS A 23 9.73 28.61 23.47
N ARG A 24 9.30 29.26 22.38
CA ARG A 24 8.15 30.16 22.43
C ARG A 24 6.92 29.32 22.76
N PRO A 25 6.08 29.70 23.75
CA PRO A 25 4.71 29.23 23.76
C PRO A 25 4.03 29.79 22.51
N THR A 26 3.53 28.92 21.64
CA THR A 26 2.60 29.36 20.60
C THR A 26 1.33 29.82 21.31
N THR A 27 1.17 31.14 21.45
CA THR A 27 -0.13 31.72 21.77
C THR A 27 -1.05 31.36 20.62
N TYR A 28 -1.97 30.43 20.87
CA TYR A 28 -3.02 30.06 19.94
C TYR A 28 -3.99 31.23 19.86
N ASP A 29 -4.04 31.88 18.69
CA ASP A 29 -5.05 32.88 18.36
C ASP A 29 -6.28 32.14 17.80
N GLU A 30 -7.29 31.97 18.65
CA GLU A 30 -8.56 31.33 18.33
C GLU A 30 -9.48 32.32 17.57
N SER A 31 -9.08 32.71 16.36
CA SER A 31 -9.95 33.59 15.56
C SER A 31 -9.92 33.36 14.04
N VAL A 32 -9.50 32.17 13.59
CA VAL A 32 -9.72 31.77 12.19
C VAL A 32 -10.33 30.37 12.13
N ALA A 33 -11.64 30.30 11.88
CA ALA A 33 -12.33 29.07 11.53
C ALA A 33 -11.83 28.62 10.14
N THR A 34 -10.69 27.95 10.12
CA THR A 34 -10.24 27.17 8.97
C THR A 34 -11.06 25.89 8.98
N THR A 35 -11.98 25.74 8.03
CA THR A 35 -12.60 24.45 7.73
C THR A 35 -11.50 23.51 7.25
N GLY A 36 -10.86 22.82 8.20
CA GLY A 36 -9.87 21.80 7.92
C GLY A 36 -10.56 20.67 7.18
N VAL A 37 -10.26 20.51 5.89
CA VAL A 37 -10.58 19.29 5.16
C VAL A 37 -9.79 18.18 5.86
N ALA A 38 -10.49 17.34 6.62
CA ALA A 38 -9.88 16.17 7.23
C ALA A 38 -9.24 15.33 6.13
N ALA A 39 -7.93 15.07 6.25
CA ALA A 39 -7.24 14.15 5.35
C ALA A 39 -7.94 12.79 5.41
N PRO A 40 -8.16 12.10 4.28
CA PRO A 40 -8.72 10.76 4.33
C PRO A 40 -7.74 9.85 5.07
N THR A 41 -8.16 9.33 6.21
CA THR A 41 -7.42 8.28 6.91
C THR A 41 -7.68 6.98 6.18
N THR A 42 -6.74 6.53 5.35
CA THR A 42 -6.79 5.17 4.79
C THR A 42 -6.31 4.19 5.85
N THR A 43 -7.25 3.46 6.46
CA THR A 43 -6.92 2.37 7.39
C THR A 43 -6.43 1.17 6.57
N LEU A 44 -5.15 0.81 6.71
CA LEU A 44 -4.66 -0.46 6.17
C LEU A 44 -5.31 -1.63 6.92
N PRO A 45 -5.59 -2.75 6.24
CA PRO A 45 -6.02 -3.96 6.92
C PRO A 45 -4.92 -4.44 7.88
N SER A 46 -5.34 -4.93 9.05
CA SER A 46 -4.46 -5.48 10.08
C SER A 46 -5.15 -6.69 10.72
N GLY A 47 -4.40 -7.74 11.02
CA GLY A 47 -4.91 -8.98 11.57
C GLY A 47 -3.98 -10.14 11.24
N THR A 48 -4.34 -11.33 11.70
CA THR A 48 -3.63 -12.58 11.36
C THR A 48 -3.99 -13.08 9.97
N ALA A 49 -3.16 -13.95 9.40
CA ALA A 49 -3.48 -14.64 8.15
C ALA A 49 -4.80 -15.42 8.26
N ALA A 50 -5.07 -16.03 9.42
CA ALA A 50 -6.31 -16.75 9.67
C ALA A 50 -7.58 -15.87 9.60
N GLU A 51 -7.46 -14.58 9.91
CA GLU A 51 -8.56 -13.61 9.85
C GLU A 51 -8.68 -12.95 8.48
N LEU A 52 -7.55 -12.61 7.84
CA LEU A 52 -7.54 -11.83 6.61
C LEU A 52 -7.66 -12.68 5.34
N LEU A 53 -7.23 -13.96 5.35
CA LEU A 53 -7.41 -14.86 4.20
C LEU A 53 -8.88 -15.10 3.83
N PRO A 54 -9.80 -15.35 4.79
CA PRO A 54 -11.23 -15.42 4.48
C PRO A 54 -11.78 -14.12 3.87
N LEU A 55 -11.37 -12.95 4.38
CA LEU A 55 -11.79 -11.65 3.84
C LEU A 55 -11.27 -11.44 2.41
N MET A 56 -10.02 -11.83 2.16
CA MET A 56 -9.44 -11.81 0.82
C MET A 56 -10.21 -12.72 -0.14
N LEU A 57 -10.63 -13.90 0.32
CA LEU A 57 -11.45 -14.82 -0.47
C LEU A 57 -12.81 -14.22 -0.84
N GLU A 58 -13.46 -13.51 0.08
CA GLU A 58 -14.72 -12.81 -0.19
C GLU A 58 -14.56 -11.71 -1.25
N GLU A 59 -13.48 -10.92 -1.17
CA GLU A 59 -13.22 -9.87 -2.17
C GLU A 59 -12.96 -10.47 -3.56
N VAL A 60 -12.20 -11.57 -3.65
CA VAL A 60 -11.95 -12.26 -4.92
C VAL A 60 -13.21 -12.93 -5.47
N ALA A 61 -14.11 -13.43 -4.61
CA ALA A 61 -15.36 -14.09 -5.02
C ALA A 61 -16.26 -13.18 -5.88
N VAL A 62 -16.23 -11.87 -5.62
CA VAL A 62 -17.06 -10.89 -6.35
C VAL A 62 -16.31 -10.20 -7.50
N LEU A 63 -15.00 -10.43 -7.64
CA LEU A 63 -14.15 -9.74 -8.62
C LEU A 63 -14.61 -9.99 -10.06
N SER A 64 -14.97 -11.22 -10.42
CA SER A 64 -15.42 -11.58 -11.77
C SER A 64 -16.64 -10.75 -12.21
N GLN A 65 -17.64 -10.65 -11.33
CA GLN A 65 -18.84 -9.86 -11.61
C GLN A 65 -18.53 -8.36 -11.71
N ARG A 66 -17.64 -7.85 -10.85
CA ARG A 66 -17.19 -6.45 -10.88
C ARG A 66 -16.47 -6.12 -12.18
N VAL A 67 -15.57 -6.99 -12.61
CA VAL A 67 -14.86 -6.87 -13.89
C VAL A 67 -15.84 -6.76 -15.06
N ILE A 68 -16.86 -7.63 -15.10
CA ILE A 68 -17.93 -7.58 -16.13
C ILE A 68 -18.67 -6.25 -16.11
N ASN A 69 -19.04 -5.77 -14.91
CA ASN A 69 -19.92 -4.62 -14.75
C ASN A 69 -19.23 -3.27 -14.95
N SER A 70 -17.89 -3.22 -14.91
CA SER A 70 -17.14 -1.96 -14.83
C SER A 70 -15.98 -1.86 -15.83
N ASP A 71 -15.91 -2.77 -16.82
CA ASP A 71 -14.81 -2.84 -17.80
C ASP A 71 -13.44 -2.99 -17.10
N GLY A 72 -13.41 -3.85 -16.07
CA GLY A 72 -12.32 -3.96 -15.09
C GLY A 72 -12.72 -3.46 -13.69
N ASP A 73 -11.92 -3.80 -12.66
CA ASP A 73 -12.10 -3.25 -11.31
C ASP A 73 -10.74 -3.18 -10.58
N GLY A 74 -9.97 -2.13 -10.89
CA GLY A 74 -8.66 -1.89 -10.28
C GLY A 74 -8.76 -1.64 -8.76
N ALA A 75 -9.87 -1.06 -8.30
CA ALA A 75 -10.07 -0.79 -6.87
C ALA A 75 -10.28 -2.08 -6.06
N ALA A 76 -10.98 -3.08 -6.62
CA ALA A 76 -11.06 -4.40 -6.02
C ALA A 76 -9.69 -5.10 -6.03
N ALA A 77 -8.94 -5.02 -7.13
CA ALA A 77 -7.57 -5.56 -7.17
C ALA A 77 -6.66 -4.90 -6.12
N ASP A 78 -6.73 -3.58 -5.93
CA ASP A 78 -5.98 -2.86 -4.90
C ASP A 78 -6.33 -3.37 -3.49
N ARG A 79 -7.61 -3.61 -3.21
CA ARG A 79 -8.04 -4.18 -1.91
C ARG A 79 -7.48 -5.59 -1.68
N ILE A 80 -7.50 -6.43 -2.71
CA ILE A 80 -6.92 -7.78 -2.66
C ILE A 80 -5.41 -7.72 -2.36
N GLU A 81 -4.69 -6.82 -3.05
CA GLU A 81 -3.26 -6.62 -2.82
C GLU A 81 -2.96 -6.07 -1.42
N GLN A 82 -3.79 -5.17 -0.90
CA GLN A 82 -3.65 -4.64 0.47
C GLN A 82 -3.87 -5.74 1.53
N LEU A 83 -4.87 -6.60 1.33
CA LEU A 83 -5.12 -7.74 2.21
C LEU A 83 -3.93 -8.72 2.18
N TRP A 84 -3.41 -9.03 1.00
CA TRP A 84 -2.24 -9.89 0.86
C TRP A 84 -0.98 -9.29 1.50
N ALA A 85 -0.71 -8.00 1.26
CA ALA A 85 0.45 -7.31 1.80
C ALA A 85 0.45 -7.27 3.34
N ALA A 86 -0.72 -7.35 3.98
CA ALA A 86 -0.82 -7.40 5.43
C ALA A 86 -0.41 -8.76 6.03
N ILE A 87 -0.40 -9.84 5.24
CA ILE A 87 -0.21 -11.22 5.73
C ILE A 87 0.92 -11.99 5.03
N VAL A 88 1.51 -11.45 3.97
CA VAL A 88 2.54 -12.13 3.18
C VAL A 88 3.71 -12.62 4.04
N ASP A 89 4.15 -11.83 5.01
CA ASP A 89 5.26 -12.18 5.90
C ASP A 89 4.89 -13.33 6.86
N GLU A 90 3.65 -13.34 7.35
CA GLU A 90 3.13 -14.42 8.20
C GLU A 90 3.01 -15.73 7.40
N VAL A 91 2.46 -15.66 6.19
CA VAL A 91 2.35 -16.82 5.29
C VAL A 91 3.74 -17.35 4.91
N ALA A 92 4.70 -16.47 4.63
CA ALA A 92 6.08 -16.85 4.33
C ALA A 92 6.77 -17.53 5.53
N ALA A 93 6.42 -17.15 6.76
CA ALA A 93 6.97 -17.73 7.98
C ALA A 93 6.32 -19.07 8.34
N GLU A 94 4.99 -19.18 8.22
CA GLU A 94 4.23 -20.34 8.67
C GLU A 94 4.10 -21.44 7.60
N ARG A 95 3.91 -21.05 6.34
CA ARG A 95 3.64 -21.94 5.20
C ARG A 95 4.41 -21.49 3.95
N PRO A 96 5.76 -21.45 3.98
CA PRO A 96 6.59 -20.96 2.87
C PRO A 96 6.35 -21.71 1.55
N GLU A 97 5.90 -22.97 1.62
CA GLU A 97 5.54 -23.77 0.45
C GLU A 97 4.32 -23.24 -0.33
N LEU A 98 3.45 -22.46 0.32
CA LEU A 98 2.25 -21.89 -0.31
C LEU A 98 2.48 -20.48 -0.87
N LEU A 99 3.58 -19.83 -0.47
CA LEU A 99 3.83 -18.41 -0.75
C LEU A 99 3.74 -18.07 -2.25
N ALA A 100 4.45 -18.83 -3.08
CA ALA A 100 4.51 -18.59 -4.53
C ALA A 100 3.13 -18.75 -5.20
N ASP A 101 2.31 -19.68 -4.72
CA ASP A 101 0.98 -19.91 -5.27
C ASP A 101 0.01 -18.78 -4.88
N PHE A 102 0.11 -18.25 -3.65
CA PHE A 102 -0.63 -17.07 -3.25
C PHE A 102 -0.22 -15.84 -4.07
N GLU A 103 1.07 -15.56 -4.23
CA GLU A 103 1.57 -14.44 -5.05
C GLU A 103 1.07 -14.53 -6.49
N PHE A 104 1.09 -15.73 -7.06
CA PHE A 104 0.59 -15.98 -8.40
C PHE A 104 -0.92 -15.70 -8.52
N VAL A 105 -1.72 -16.09 -7.53
CA VAL A 105 -3.16 -15.81 -7.50
C VAL A 105 -3.44 -14.31 -7.37
N VAL A 106 -2.72 -13.60 -6.48
CA VAL A 106 -2.84 -12.14 -6.32
C VAL A 106 -2.51 -11.43 -7.63
N SER A 107 -1.40 -11.79 -8.27
CA SER A 107 -1.00 -11.25 -9.57
C SER A 107 -2.06 -11.51 -10.66
N ARG A 108 -2.68 -12.69 -10.65
CA ARG A 108 -3.78 -13.00 -11.57
C ARG A 108 -5.01 -12.12 -11.32
N CYS A 109 -5.36 -11.83 -10.07
CA CYS A 109 -6.47 -10.92 -9.76
C CYS A 109 -6.23 -9.52 -10.37
N ARG A 110 -5.01 -8.96 -10.19
CA ARG A 110 -4.63 -7.69 -10.83
C ARG A 110 -4.73 -7.75 -12.34
N LEU A 111 -4.17 -8.78 -12.97
CA LEU A 111 -4.23 -8.95 -14.42
C LEU A 111 -5.67 -9.08 -14.93
N ALA A 112 -6.53 -9.79 -14.20
CA ALA A 112 -7.94 -9.95 -14.54
C ALA A 112 -8.69 -8.60 -14.53
N ALA A 113 -8.42 -7.77 -13.52
CA ALA A 113 -8.97 -6.42 -13.42
C ALA A 113 -8.46 -5.51 -14.55
N ASP A 114 -7.14 -5.45 -14.75
CA ASP A 114 -6.52 -4.54 -15.72
C ASP A 114 -6.86 -4.87 -17.18
N ARG A 115 -7.14 -6.14 -17.47
CA ARG A 115 -7.38 -6.62 -18.84
C ARG A 115 -8.84 -6.95 -19.12
N ASN A 116 -9.74 -6.62 -18.19
CA ASN A 116 -11.16 -6.97 -18.28
C ASN A 116 -11.38 -8.47 -18.61
N ARG A 117 -10.74 -9.36 -17.82
CA ARG A 117 -10.76 -10.82 -18.03
C ARG A 117 -11.49 -11.52 -16.88
N PRO A 118 -12.83 -11.56 -16.87
CA PRO A 118 -13.60 -12.14 -15.77
C PRO A 118 -13.34 -13.65 -15.57
N ALA A 119 -13.08 -14.39 -16.65
CA ALA A 119 -12.70 -15.80 -16.56
C ALA A 119 -11.39 -16.05 -15.78
N ASP A 120 -10.46 -15.09 -15.80
CA ASP A 120 -9.24 -15.17 -15.01
C ASP A 120 -9.52 -14.88 -13.53
N ALA A 121 -10.44 -13.95 -13.23
CA ALA A 121 -10.91 -13.70 -11.87
C ALA A 121 -11.62 -14.94 -11.28
N ASP A 122 -12.50 -15.60 -12.04
CA ASP A 122 -13.13 -16.86 -11.62
C ASP A 122 -12.10 -17.96 -11.32
N ARG A 123 -11.05 -18.05 -12.14
CA ARG A 123 -9.97 -19.01 -11.90
C ARG A 123 -9.14 -18.63 -10.69
N ALA A 124 -8.87 -17.35 -10.48
CA ALA A 124 -8.19 -16.85 -9.29
C ALA A 124 -8.97 -17.20 -8.03
N PHE A 125 -10.29 -17.02 -8.03
CA PHE A 125 -11.17 -17.41 -6.92
C PHE A 125 -11.02 -18.89 -6.56
N LYS A 126 -11.18 -19.79 -7.54
CA LYS A 126 -11.06 -21.24 -7.31
C LYS A 126 -9.68 -21.63 -6.77
N ASN A 127 -8.62 -21.04 -7.30
CA ASN A 127 -7.26 -21.30 -6.80
C ASN A 127 -7.09 -20.77 -5.37
N LEU A 128 -7.60 -19.57 -5.07
CA LEU A 128 -7.52 -18.99 -3.75
C LEU A 128 -8.27 -19.84 -2.72
N THR A 129 -9.46 -20.36 -3.06
CA THR A 129 -10.22 -21.27 -2.18
C THR A 129 -9.35 -22.44 -1.73
N VAL A 130 -8.68 -23.12 -2.66
CA VAL A 130 -7.80 -24.26 -2.35
C VAL A 130 -6.63 -23.85 -1.47
N LEU A 131 -6.02 -22.68 -1.72
CA LEU A 131 -4.89 -22.20 -0.93
C LEU A 131 -5.30 -21.80 0.49
N VAL A 132 -6.45 -21.14 0.65
CA VAL A 132 -7.00 -20.77 1.96
C VAL A 132 -7.34 -22.01 2.77
N GLU A 133 -7.98 -23.01 2.15
CA GLU A 133 -8.24 -24.30 2.78
C GLU A 133 -6.94 -24.99 3.20
N ALA A 134 -5.92 -25.01 2.34
CA ALA A 134 -4.63 -25.60 2.64
C ALA A 134 -3.87 -24.86 3.75
N TYR A 135 -4.04 -23.54 3.87
CA TYR A 135 -3.40 -22.76 4.93
C TYR A 135 -4.05 -23.04 6.30
N LEU A 136 -5.38 -23.11 6.33
CA LEU A 136 -6.18 -23.25 7.56
C LEU A 136 -6.35 -24.69 8.04
N SER A 137 -5.95 -25.68 7.24
CA SER A 137 -5.87 -27.09 7.62
C SER A 137 -4.61 -27.40 8.41
#